data_AF-A0AAD5JML6-F1
#
_entry.id   AF-A0AAD5JML6-F1
#
_cell.length_a   1.000
_cell.length_b   1.000
_cell.length_c   1.000
_cell.angle_alpha   90.00
_cell.angle_beta   90.00
_cell.angle_gamma   90.00
#
_symmetry.space_group_name_H-M   'P 1'
#
loop_
_entity.id
_entity.type
_entity.pdbx_description
1 polymer ?
#
loop_
_entity_poly.entity_id
_entity_poly.type
_entity_poly.pdbx_seq_one_letter_code
_entity_poly.pdbx_strand_id
1 'polypeptide(L)'
;MINKRVEEMHWNGRATDVSWLELSAVGVLKSFIDESFVVKGLLNRNILFEFYYLGDKNVLWLFRSMSDRKSFIKNNDVWKDFFSSVGAWSPSITPQARLSWVEFRSVSLDCWCDDFFFKMGWAVGEPLLIDDEILTRNNLLRGRVLVLLPYSHLCPDYVKVVTGSSSFMVSVREVHEPISYSSSLQWLGLN
;
A
#
# COMPACT_ATOMS: atom_id res chain seq x y z
N MET A 1 -18.88 20.97 6.83
CA MET A 1 -17.61 20.20 6.80
C MET A 1 -17.40 19.67 8.20
N ILE A 2 -17.48 18.35 8.38
CA ILE A 2 -17.13 17.72 9.65
C ILE A 2 -15.62 17.56 9.63
N ASN A 3 -14.89 18.34 10.43
CA ASN A 3 -13.46 18.11 10.62
C ASN A 3 -13.32 16.76 11.32
N LYS A 4 -12.77 15.77 10.62
CA LYS A 4 -12.39 14.50 11.25
C LYS A 4 -11.34 14.82 12.32
N ARG A 5 -11.63 14.46 13.57
CA ARG A 5 -10.80 14.77 14.74
C ARG A 5 -9.69 13.73 14.87
N VAL A 6 -8.45 14.19 15.03
CA VAL A 6 -7.34 13.33 15.50
C VAL A 6 -7.41 13.31 17.02
N GLU A 7 -7.47 12.11 17.59
CA GLU A 7 -7.42 11.91 19.04
C GLU A 7 -5.99 11.55 19.44
N GLU A 8 -5.47 12.21 20.46
CA GLU A 8 -4.14 11.91 21.01
C GLU A 8 -4.28 10.92 22.17
N MET A 9 -3.45 9.88 22.15
CA MET A 9 -3.40 8.87 23.20
C MET A 9 -1.98 8.75 23.74
N HIS A 10 -1.81 9.01 25.03
CA HIS A 10 -0.53 8.81 25.71
C HIS A 10 -0.47 7.39 26.28
N TRP A 11 0.51 6.61 25.83
CA TRP A 11 0.77 5.27 26.35
C TRP A 11 2.18 5.19 26.95
N ASN A 12 2.25 4.98 28.26
CA ASN A 12 3.52 4.85 29.00
C ASN A 12 3.90 3.38 29.26
N GLY A 13 3.22 2.43 28.61
CA GLY A 13 3.55 1.02 28.72
C GLY A 13 4.76 0.65 27.87
N ARG A 14 5.48 -0.41 28.25
CA ARG A 14 6.34 -1.14 27.32
C ARG A 14 5.55 -2.30 26.76
N ALA A 15 5.65 -2.53 25.45
CA ALA A 15 5.20 -3.79 24.87
C ALA A 15 5.96 -4.92 25.60
N THR A 16 5.23 -5.80 26.28
CA THR A 16 5.81 -6.85 27.12
C THR A 16 6.43 -7.99 26.32
N ASP A 17 6.12 -8.07 25.02
CA ASP A 17 6.67 -9.05 24.10
C ASP A 17 7.00 -8.42 22.75
N VAL A 18 8.25 -7.97 22.61
CA VAL A 18 8.85 -7.57 21.32
C VAL A 18 9.82 -8.63 20.79
N SER A 19 9.89 -9.79 21.46
CA SER A 19 10.87 -10.84 21.15
C SER A 19 10.64 -11.45 19.77
N TRP A 20 9.37 -11.51 19.33
CA TRP A 20 9.01 -11.97 17.98
C TRP A 20 9.60 -11.10 16.87
N LEU A 21 9.84 -9.81 17.12
CA LEU A 21 10.46 -8.88 16.16
C LEU A 21 11.97 -9.09 16.04
N GLU A 22 12.61 -9.82 16.96
CA GLU A 22 14.04 -10.12 16.88
C GLU A 22 14.37 -10.91 15.63
N LEU A 23 13.44 -11.75 15.15
CA LEU A 23 13.63 -12.52 13.93
C LEU A 23 13.36 -11.70 12.66
N SER A 24 13.01 -10.41 12.76
CA SER A 24 12.54 -9.63 11.62
C SER A 24 13.60 -8.72 10.97
N ALA A 25 13.45 -8.50 9.67
CA ALA A 25 14.17 -7.48 8.92
C ALA A 25 13.18 -6.53 8.25
N VAL A 26 13.61 -5.28 8.03
CA VAL A 26 12.85 -4.31 7.24
C VAL A 26 13.63 -3.95 5.99
N GLY A 27 12.95 -4.04 4.85
CA GLY A 27 13.43 -3.55 3.57
C GLY A 27 12.71 -2.26 3.16
N VAL A 28 13.42 -1.35 2.51
CA VAL A 28 12.86 -0.17 1.86
C VAL A 28 12.80 -0.41 0.36
N LEU A 29 11.60 -0.48 -0.22
CA LEU A 29 11.42 -0.70 -1.65
C LEU A 29 12.03 0.45 -2.47
N LYS A 30 12.63 0.15 -3.61
CA LYS A 30 13.12 1.19 -4.54
C LYS A 30 11.95 1.97 -5.15
N SER A 31 10.92 1.24 -5.56
CA SER A 31 9.66 1.77 -6.07
C SER A 31 8.52 0.84 -5.65
N PHE A 32 7.28 1.32 -5.79
CA PHE A 32 6.08 0.49 -5.67
C PHE A 32 6.02 -0.44 -6.89
N ILE A 33 6.97 -1.37 -6.98
CA ILE A 33 6.99 -2.46 -7.95
C ILE A 33 5.90 -3.45 -7.51
N ASP A 34 5.30 -4.14 -8.47
CA ASP A 34 4.41 -5.27 -8.21
C ASP A 34 5.06 -6.20 -7.18
N GLU A 35 4.46 -6.24 -6.00
CA GLU A 35 4.85 -7.07 -4.89
C GLU A 35 4.95 -8.55 -5.28
N SER A 36 4.15 -8.98 -6.26
CA SER A 36 4.23 -10.32 -6.83
C SER A 36 5.60 -10.60 -7.44
N PHE A 37 6.27 -9.60 -8.02
CA PHE A 37 7.61 -9.73 -8.57
C PHE A 37 8.66 -9.90 -7.46
N VAL A 38 8.50 -9.18 -6.34
CA VAL A 38 9.39 -9.27 -5.17
C VAL A 38 9.23 -10.63 -4.49
N VAL A 39 7.99 -11.03 -4.20
CA VAL A 39 7.68 -12.31 -3.56
C VAL A 39 8.09 -13.48 -4.47
N LYS A 40 7.80 -13.44 -5.78
CA LYS A 40 8.30 -14.44 -6.76
C LYS A 40 9.81 -14.54 -6.76
N GLY A 41 10.50 -13.39 -6.86
CA GLY A 41 11.96 -13.35 -6.89
C GLY A 41 12.60 -13.98 -5.66
N LEU A 42 11.96 -13.84 -4.50
CA LEU A 42 12.44 -14.37 -3.22
C LEU A 42 12.00 -15.82 -2.97
N LEU A 43 10.78 -16.22 -3.36
CA LEU A 43 10.32 -17.61 -3.32
C LEU A 43 11.13 -18.49 -4.27
N ASN A 44 11.50 -17.99 -5.45
CA ASN A 44 12.43 -18.68 -6.37
C ASN A 44 13.81 -18.91 -5.74
N ARG A 45 14.15 -18.19 -4.68
CA ARG A 45 15.38 -18.33 -3.89
C ARG A 45 15.18 -19.18 -2.62
N ASN A 46 14.03 -19.85 -2.50
CA ASN A 46 13.66 -20.81 -1.46
C ASN A 46 13.66 -20.25 -0.02
N ILE A 47 13.39 -18.95 0.12
CA ILE A 47 13.28 -18.28 1.43
C ILE A 47 11.81 -18.29 1.83
N LEU A 48 11.48 -18.94 2.95
CA LEU A 48 10.14 -18.96 3.52
C LEU A 48 10.03 -17.87 4.58
N PHE A 49 9.21 -16.86 4.33
CA PHE A 49 8.98 -15.72 5.22
C PHE A 49 7.50 -15.36 5.25
N GLU A 50 7.07 -14.79 6.37
CA GLU A 50 5.89 -13.92 6.38
C GLU A 50 6.37 -12.50 6.07
N PHE A 51 5.57 -11.73 5.35
CA PHE A 51 5.91 -10.35 5.03
C PHE A 51 4.71 -9.44 5.32
N TYR A 52 5.00 -8.20 5.72
CA TYR A 52 4.00 -7.23 6.14
C TYR A 52 4.38 -5.85 5.61
N TYR A 53 3.48 -5.22 4.85
CA TYR A 53 3.64 -3.81 4.50
C TYR A 53 3.44 -2.95 5.75
N LEU A 54 4.42 -2.12 6.09
CA LEU A 54 4.37 -1.26 7.27
C LEU A 54 3.90 0.16 6.96
N GLY A 55 4.02 0.62 5.71
CA GLY A 55 3.83 2.02 5.34
C GLY A 55 5.03 2.58 4.57
N ASP A 56 4.83 3.72 3.90
CA ASP A 56 5.76 4.30 2.91
C ASP A 56 6.24 3.26 1.89
N LYS A 57 7.51 2.88 1.95
CA LYS A 57 8.13 1.82 1.16
C LYS A 57 8.68 0.70 2.05
N ASN A 58 8.30 0.70 3.33
CA ASN A 58 8.82 -0.24 4.32
C ASN A 58 8.03 -1.55 4.29
N VAL A 59 8.76 -2.65 4.16
CA VAL A 59 8.22 -4.00 4.25
C VAL A 59 8.97 -4.75 5.34
N LEU A 60 8.24 -5.33 6.29
CA LEU A 60 8.77 -6.20 7.32
C LEU A 60 8.73 -7.65 6.88
N TRP A 61 9.80 -8.36 7.22
CA TRP A 61 10.02 -9.76 6.88
C TRP A 61 10.27 -10.52 8.16
N LEU A 62 9.50 -11.58 8.39
CA LEU A 62 9.64 -12.47 9.54
C LEU A 62 10.31 -13.76 9.10
N PHE A 63 11.47 -14.04 9.71
CA PHE A 63 12.28 -15.22 9.41
C PHE A 63 12.06 -16.32 10.45
N ARG A 64 12.32 -17.57 10.06
CA ARG A 64 12.25 -18.72 10.98
C ARG A 64 13.42 -18.79 11.96
N SER A 65 14.54 -18.14 11.65
CA SER A 65 15.72 -18.14 12.50
C SER A 65 16.54 -16.85 12.37
N MET A 66 17.33 -16.57 13.41
CA MET A 66 18.30 -15.47 13.41
C MET A 66 19.39 -15.64 12.33
N SER A 67 19.72 -16.89 11.98
CA SER A 67 20.71 -17.21 10.95
C SER A 67 20.18 -16.80 9.57
N ASP A 68 18.92 -17.12 9.27
CA ASP A 68 18.28 -16.77 8.00
C ASP A 68 18.18 -15.26 7.84
N ARG A 69 17.70 -14.57 8.89
CA ARG A 69 17.64 -13.09 8.92
C ARG A 69 19.01 -12.46 8.65
N LYS A 70 20.06 -12.92 9.33
CA LYS A 70 21.43 -12.40 9.14
C LYS A 70 21.95 -12.68 7.73
N SER A 71 21.69 -13.87 7.20
CA SER A 71 22.11 -14.26 5.85
C SER A 71 21.41 -13.42 4.79
N PHE A 72 20.11 -13.17 4.95
CA PHE A 72 19.34 -12.29 4.07
C PHE A 72 19.87 -10.86 4.09
N ILE A 73 20.05 -10.25 5.28
CA ILE A 73 20.57 -8.88 5.40
C ILE A 73 21.96 -8.76 4.76
N LYS A 74 22.84 -9.74 4.97
CA LYS A 74 24.23 -9.70 4.48
C LYS A 74 24.33 -9.93 2.97
N ASN A 75 23.44 -10.71 2.37
CA ASN A 75 23.51 -11.09 0.97
C ASN A 75 22.67 -10.14 0.10
N ASN A 76 23.28 -9.02 -0.32
CA ASN A 76 22.59 -8.02 -1.14
C ASN A 76 22.10 -8.57 -2.49
N ASP A 77 22.74 -9.57 -3.08
CA ASP A 77 22.31 -10.15 -4.36
C ASP A 77 20.90 -10.76 -4.29
N VAL A 78 20.42 -11.09 -3.07
CA VAL A 78 19.09 -11.64 -2.83
C VAL A 78 18.00 -10.57 -2.82
N TRP A 79 18.31 -9.31 -2.55
CA TRP A 79 17.27 -8.29 -2.33
C TRP A 79 17.53 -6.96 -3.03
N LYS A 80 18.75 -6.68 -3.50
CA LYS A 80 19.16 -5.40 -4.09
C LYS A 80 18.35 -5.01 -5.32
N ASP A 81 17.75 -5.96 -6.02
CA ASP A 81 16.94 -5.66 -7.20
C ASP A 81 15.62 -4.96 -6.81
N PHE A 82 15.13 -5.23 -5.61
CA PHE A 82 13.83 -4.76 -5.13
C PHE A 82 13.95 -3.65 -4.09
N PHE A 83 14.95 -3.73 -3.21
CA PHE A 83 15.11 -2.84 -2.06
C PHE A 83 16.32 -1.93 -2.21
N SER A 84 16.16 -0.67 -1.79
CA SER A 84 17.28 0.28 -1.66
C SER A 84 18.12 -0.03 -0.43
N SER A 85 17.50 -0.58 0.61
CA SER A 85 18.16 -1.00 1.84
C SER A 85 17.38 -2.12 2.52
N VAL A 86 18.10 -2.96 3.26
CA VAL A 86 17.53 -3.97 4.15
C VAL A 86 18.33 -3.96 5.44
N GLY A 87 17.66 -3.99 6.59
CA GLY A 87 18.28 -4.00 7.90
C GLY A 87 17.44 -4.77 8.92
N ALA A 88 17.99 -4.97 10.12
CA ALA A 88 17.20 -5.51 11.23
C ALA A 88 16.09 -4.50 11.59
N TRP A 89 14.93 -5.00 12.02
CA TRP A 89 13.88 -4.12 12.52
C TRP A 89 14.36 -3.32 13.73
N SER A 90 13.87 -2.09 13.86
CA SER A 90 14.05 -1.26 15.04
C SER A 90 12.77 -0.45 15.34
N PRO A 91 12.54 -0.08 16.61
CA PRO A 91 11.41 0.78 16.99
C PRO A 91 11.41 2.17 16.34
N SER A 92 12.55 2.61 15.80
CA SER A 92 12.68 3.90 15.11
C SER A 92 12.08 3.89 13.70
N ILE A 93 11.67 2.73 13.19
CA ILE A 93 11.00 2.61 11.89
C ILE A 93 9.53 2.99 12.09
N THR A 94 9.20 4.23 11.77
CA THR A 94 7.86 4.80 11.90
C THR A 94 7.40 5.34 10.54
N PRO A 95 6.66 4.54 9.76
CA PRO A 95 6.16 4.99 8.47
C PRO A 95 5.22 6.19 8.59
N GLN A 96 5.29 7.09 7.61
CA GLN A 96 4.56 8.37 7.61
C GLN A 96 3.37 8.38 6.65
N ALA A 97 3.32 7.44 5.71
CA ALA A 97 2.20 7.22 4.81
C ALA A 97 1.78 5.76 4.76
N ARG A 98 0.56 5.53 4.29
CA ARG A 98 -0.04 4.20 4.08
C ARG A 98 -0.49 4.05 2.64
N LEU A 99 -0.54 2.81 2.18
CA LEU A 99 -1.24 2.46 0.96
C LEU A 99 -2.69 2.21 1.30
N SER A 100 -3.59 2.85 0.56
CA SER A 100 -5.03 2.66 0.73
C SER A 100 -5.73 2.65 -0.62
N TRP A 101 -6.66 1.72 -0.79
CA TRP A 101 -7.63 1.82 -1.86
C TRP A 101 -8.58 2.97 -1.55
N VAL A 102 -8.74 3.88 -2.50
CA VAL A 102 -9.73 4.95 -2.45
C VAL A 102 -10.76 4.69 -3.51
N GLU A 103 -12.01 4.53 -3.06
CA GLU A 103 -13.17 4.31 -3.90
C GLU A 103 -13.85 5.64 -4.21
N PHE A 104 -14.14 5.84 -5.48
CA PHE A 104 -14.83 6.98 -6.05
C PHE A 104 -16.19 6.51 -6.58
N ARG A 105 -17.27 7.13 -6.11
CA ARG A 105 -18.66 6.84 -6.54
C ARG A 105 -19.34 8.08 -7.09
N SER A 106 -20.41 7.86 -7.86
CA SER A 106 -21.14 8.93 -8.54
C SER A 106 -20.27 9.71 -9.53
N VAL A 107 -19.32 9.01 -10.16
CA VAL A 107 -18.52 9.55 -11.26
C VAL A 107 -19.40 9.61 -12.51
N SER A 108 -19.39 10.76 -13.18
CA SER A 108 -20.10 10.91 -14.45
C SER A 108 -19.46 10.05 -15.53
N LEU A 109 -20.28 9.35 -16.33
CA LEU A 109 -19.80 8.37 -17.32
C LEU A 109 -18.98 9.00 -18.45
N ASP A 110 -19.23 10.27 -18.77
CA ASP A 110 -18.45 11.06 -19.73
C ASP A 110 -17.01 11.33 -19.25
N CYS A 111 -16.75 11.22 -17.95
CA CYS A 111 -15.45 11.37 -17.33
C CYS A 111 -14.78 10.02 -17.02
N TRP A 112 -15.37 8.88 -17.38
CA TRP A 112 -14.86 7.56 -17.00
C TRP A 112 -13.65 7.14 -17.86
N CYS A 113 -12.48 7.65 -17.50
CA CYS A 113 -11.18 7.26 -18.05
C CYS A 113 -10.10 7.20 -16.97
N ASP A 114 -9.02 6.50 -17.28
CA ASP A 114 -7.81 6.40 -16.46
C ASP A 114 -7.27 7.77 -16.03
N ASP A 115 -7.14 8.72 -16.97
CA ASP A 115 -6.68 10.08 -16.70
C ASP A 115 -7.52 10.80 -15.63
N PHE A 116 -8.84 10.59 -15.65
CA PHE A 116 -9.74 11.17 -14.65
C PHE A 116 -9.51 10.55 -13.28
N PHE A 117 -9.45 9.22 -13.19
CA PHE A 117 -9.24 8.53 -11.92
C PHE A 117 -7.85 8.81 -11.33
N PHE A 118 -6.80 8.94 -12.15
CA PHE A 118 -5.49 9.39 -11.68
C PHE A 118 -5.55 10.80 -11.07
N LYS A 119 -6.25 11.75 -11.72
CA LYS A 119 -6.44 13.11 -11.16
C LYS A 119 -7.24 13.11 -9.87
N MET A 120 -8.27 12.26 -9.79
CA MET A 120 -9.04 12.07 -8.55
C MET A 120 -8.18 11.48 -7.43
N GLY A 121 -7.30 10.54 -7.77
CA GLY A 121 -6.28 10.01 -6.87
C GLY A 121 -5.42 11.13 -6.28
N TRP A 122 -4.85 12.00 -7.13
CA TRP A 122 -4.07 13.17 -6.71
C TRP A 122 -4.82 14.15 -5.79
N ALA A 123 -6.15 14.24 -5.92
CA ALA A 123 -6.96 15.07 -5.00
C ALA A 123 -7.03 14.48 -3.58
N VAL A 124 -6.63 13.22 -3.40
CA VAL A 124 -6.66 12.49 -2.12
C VAL A 124 -5.24 12.19 -1.62
N GLY A 125 -4.37 11.64 -2.46
CA GLY A 125 -2.98 11.23 -2.16
C GLY A 125 -2.18 10.97 -3.44
N GLU A 126 -0.97 10.43 -3.34
CA GLU A 126 -0.18 10.07 -4.53
C GLU A 126 -0.74 8.79 -5.17
N PRO A 127 -1.32 8.83 -6.38
CA PRO A 127 -1.90 7.66 -7.02
C PRO A 127 -0.81 6.74 -7.59
N LEU A 128 -0.98 5.44 -7.37
CA LEU A 128 -0.01 4.42 -7.79
C LEU A 128 -0.61 3.45 -8.81
N LEU A 129 -1.86 3.04 -8.61
CA LEU A 129 -2.51 2.04 -9.45
C LEU A 129 -4.01 2.36 -9.59
N ILE A 130 -4.54 2.14 -10.79
CA ILE A 130 -5.98 2.15 -11.04
C ILE A 130 -6.47 0.70 -11.07
N ASP A 131 -7.60 0.43 -10.42
CA ASP A 131 -8.24 -0.88 -10.44
C ASP A 131 -8.67 -1.28 -11.87
N ASP A 132 -8.39 -2.53 -12.26
CA ASP A 132 -8.72 -3.09 -13.57
C ASP A 132 -10.24 -3.03 -13.88
N GLU A 133 -11.09 -3.02 -12.85
CA GLU A 133 -12.54 -2.81 -13.03
C GLU A 133 -12.87 -1.49 -13.74
N ILE A 134 -12.06 -0.45 -13.53
CA ILE A 134 -12.19 0.84 -14.24
C ILE A 134 -11.83 0.67 -15.72
N LEU A 135 -10.71 0.00 -16.00
CA LEU A 135 -10.16 -0.17 -17.35
C LEU A 135 -11.08 -1.05 -18.21
N THR A 136 -11.63 -2.10 -17.61
CA THR A 136 -12.56 -3.03 -18.25
C THR A 136 -14.00 -2.54 -18.29
N ARG A 137 -14.33 -1.49 -17.52
CA ARG A 137 -15.70 -0.96 -17.33
C ARG A 137 -16.69 -2.01 -16.83
N ASN A 138 -16.20 -3.03 -16.15
CA ASN A 138 -17.03 -4.10 -15.58
C ASN A 138 -17.91 -3.61 -14.42
N ASN A 139 -17.55 -2.47 -13.81
CA ASN A 139 -18.28 -1.87 -12.71
C ASN A 139 -18.31 -0.35 -12.83
N LEU A 140 -19.40 0.19 -13.38
CA LEU A 140 -19.57 1.64 -13.55
C LEU A 140 -20.15 2.36 -12.31
N LEU A 141 -20.41 1.63 -11.22
CA LEU A 141 -20.94 2.22 -9.98
C LEU A 141 -19.84 2.80 -9.10
N ARG A 142 -18.61 2.30 -9.25
CA ARG A 142 -17.44 2.71 -8.48
C ARG A 142 -16.16 2.51 -9.25
N GLY A 143 -15.21 3.42 -9.07
CA GLY A 143 -13.83 3.22 -9.48
C GLY A 143 -12.92 3.25 -8.26
N ARG A 144 -11.83 2.49 -8.26
CA ARG A 144 -10.85 2.50 -7.18
C ARG A 144 -9.46 2.86 -7.68
N VAL A 145 -8.75 3.64 -6.87
CA VAL A 145 -7.34 3.99 -7.11
C VAL A 145 -6.57 3.68 -5.83
N LEU A 146 -5.46 2.97 -5.97
CA LEU A 146 -4.51 2.76 -4.89
C LEU A 146 -3.69 4.03 -4.75
N VAL A 147 -3.72 4.63 -3.56
CA VAL A 147 -2.98 5.87 -3.27
C VAL A 147 -2.03 5.67 -2.10
N LEU A 148 -0.90 6.36 -2.14
CA LEU A 148 -0.05 6.60 -0.99
C LEU A 148 -0.57 7.85 -0.26
N LEU A 149 -1.08 7.66 0.96
CA LEU A 149 -1.74 8.69 1.75
C LEU A 149 -1.01 8.89 3.09
N PRO A 150 -0.52 10.10 3.40
CA PRO A 150 0.07 10.38 4.70
C PRO A 150 -0.88 10.03 5.86
N TYR A 151 -0.37 9.46 6.95
CA TYR A 151 -1.17 9.20 8.16
C TYR A 151 -1.74 10.49 8.78
N SER A 152 -1.05 11.61 8.56
CA SER A 152 -1.52 12.95 8.94
C SER A 152 -2.70 13.45 8.10
N HIS A 153 -2.99 12.81 6.96
CA HIS A 153 -4.06 13.20 6.05
C HIS A 153 -5.24 12.23 6.13
N LEU A 154 -6.43 12.82 6.25
CA LEU A 154 -7.69 12.10 6.29
C LEU A 154 -8.28 12.09 4.89
N CYS A 155 -8.73 10.91 4.46
CA CYS A 155 -9.43 10.77 3.19
C CYS A 155 -10.72 11.64 3.22
N PRO A 156 -10.93 12.54 2.24
CA PRO A 156 -12.15 13.35 2.19
C PRO A 156 -13.36 12.46 1.92
N ASP A 157 -14.56 12.90 2.33
CA ASP A 157 -15.80 12.15 2.05
C ASP A 157 -16.35 12.47 0.65
N TYR A 158 -15.99 13.63 0.10
CA TYR A 158 -16.40 14.07 -1.23
C TYR A 158 -15.34 14.96 -1.89
N VAL A 159 -15.30 14.93 -3.21
CA VAL A 159 -14.52 15.84 -4.06
C VAL A 159 -15.46 16.50 -5.05
N LYS A 160 -15.43 17.84 -5.11
CA LYS A 160 -16.17 18.59 -6.14
C LYS A 160 -15.37 18.60 -7.43
N VAL A 161 -15.94 18.03 -8.47
CA VAL A 161 -15.37 18.01 -9.82
C VAL A 161 -15.99 19.13 -10.64
N VAL A 162 -15.16 19.89 -11.35
CA VAL A 162 -15.60 20.98 -12.23
C VAL A 162 -15.15 20.67 -13.66
N THR A 163 -16.09 20.59 -14.58
CA THR A 163 -15.86 20.27 -16.00
C THR A 163 -16.47 21.37 -16.86
N GLY A 164 -15.64 22.27 -17.39
CA GLY A 164 -16.10 23.38 -18.23
C GLY A 164 -17.15 24.24 -17.51
N SER A 165 -18.42 24.12 -17.93
CA SER A 165 -19.55 24.87 -17.38
C SER A 165 -20.36 24.16 -16.30
N SER A 166 -20.04 22.92 -15.94
CA SER A 166 -20.77 22.15 -14.93
C SER A 166 -19.88 21.71 -13.77
N SER A 167 -20.51 21.30 -12.67
CA SER A 167 -19.81 20.69 -11.55
C SER A 167 -20.68 19.64 -10.89
N PHE A 168 -20.05 18.58 -10.38
CA PHE A 168 -20.72 17.51 -9.67
C PHE A 168 -19.88 17.05 -8.47
N MET A 169 -20.50 16.32 -7.54
CA MET A 169 -19.84 15.80 -6.35
C MET A 169 -19.55 14.32 -6.55
N VAL A 170 -18.30 13.93 -6.40
CA VAL A 170 -17.87 12.53 -6.35
C VAL A 170 -17.75 12.14 -4.88
N SER A 171 -18.39 11.05 -4.48
CA SER A 171 -18.22 10.50 -3.14
C SER A 171 -16.91 9.73 -3.07
N VAL A 172 -16.16 9.94 -2.00
CA VAL A 172 -14.83 9.38 -1.79
C VAL A 172 -14.82 8.59 -0.49
N ARG A 173 -14.26 7.38 -0.54
CA ARG A 173 -14.14 6.52 0.63
C ARG A 173 -12.84 5.76 0.61
N GLU A 174 -12.12 5.81 1.71
CA GLU A 174 -11.01 4.89 1.96
C GLU A 174 -11.55 3.49 2.27
N VAL A 175 -11.04 2.48 1.57
CA VAL A 175 -11.45 1.09 1.71
C VAL A 175 -10.30 0.28 2.29
N HIS A 176 -10.57 -0.41 3.40
CA HIS A 176 -9.62 -1.30 4.07
C HIS A 176 -9.72 -2.72 3.52
N GLU A 177 -9.77 -2.83 2.19
CA GLU A 177 -9.56 -4.12 1.57
C GLU A 177 -8.06 -4.43 1.62
N PRO A 178 -7.67 -5.69 1.87
CA PRO A 178 -6.31 -6.09 1.62
C PRO A 178 -5.96 -5.63 0.21
N ILE A 179 -4.78 -5.04 0.04
CA ILE A 179 -4.18 -4.90 -1.27
C ILE A 179 -3.90 -6.35 -1.69
N SER A 180 -4.93 -6.99 -2.26
CA SER A 180 -5.03 -8.44 -2.25
C SER A 180 -3.98 -9.04 -3.17
N TYR A 181 -3.19 -9.95 -2.60
CA TYR A 181 -2.34 -10.91 -3.31
C TYR A 181 -3.10 -11.76 -4.32
N SER A 182 -4.43 -11.86 -4.24
CA SER A 182 -5.22 -12.72 -5.15
C SER A 182 -5.37 -12.15 -6.56
N SER A 183 -5.33 -10.82 -6.72
CA SER A 183 -5.33 -10.21 -8.06
C SER A 183 -3.97 -10.34 -8.74
N SER A 184 -2.93 -10.83 -8.04
CA SER A 184 -1.59 -11.09 -8.56
C SER A 184 -1.18 -12.57 -8.53
N LEU A 185 -1.84 -13.42 -7.71
CA LEU A 185 -1.68 -14.88 -7.73
C LEU A 185 -2.39 -15.54 -8.94
N GLN A 186 -3.50 -14.98 -9.44
CA GLN A 186 -4.10 -15.45 -10.71
C GLN A 186 -3.18 -15.21 -11.92
N TRP A 187 -2.26 -14.25 -11.84
CA TRP A 187 -1.27 -13.96 -12.88
C TRP A 187 -0.02 -14.82 -12.79
N LEU A 188 0.05 -15.69 -11.79
CA LEU A 188 1.21 -16.50 -11.47
C LEU A 188 1.11 -17.96 -11.89
N GLY A 189 -0.08 -18.43 -12.26
CA GLY A 189 -0.30 -19.84 -12.58
C GLY A 189 -0.02 -20.80 -11.41
N LEU A 190 -0.05 -20.31 -10.16
CA LEU A 190 0.12 -21.15 -8.98
C LEU A 190 -1.25 -21.34 -8.32
N ASN A 191 -1.83 -22.52 -8.53
CA ASN A 191 -2.88 -23.14 -7.71
C ASN A 191 -2.23 -24.12 -6.74
#